data_AF-A0A3L7VNN5-F1
#
_entry.id   AF-A0A3L7VNN5-F1
#
_cell.length_a   1.000
_cell.length_b   1.000
_cell.length_c   1.000
_cell.angle_alpha   90.00
_cell.angle_beta   90.00
_cell.angle_gamma   90.00
#
_symmetry.space_group_name_H-M   'P 1'
#
loop_
_entity.id
_entity.type
_entity.pdbx_description
1 polymer ?
#
loop_
_entity_poly.entity_id
_entity_poly.type
_entity_poly.pdbx_seq_one_letter_code
_entity_poly.pdbx_strand_id
1 'polypeptide(L)'
;LKPLAWLGIALFAGTVFFQLVNLPVEIDASNRAKAQLVGLGIVPVADMPAVNSVLNAAAWTYVAGTLQSILTLLYYASYLVGGSSDDR
;
A
#
# COMPACT_ATOMS: atom_id res chain seq x y z
N LEU A 1 29.41 -3.50 5.44
CA LEU A 1 28.32 -2.72 4.81
C LEU A 1 27.36 -3.61 4.01
N LYS A 2 27.84 -4.43 3.05
CA LYS A 2 27.01 -5.40 2.29
C LYS A 2 26.03 -6.25 3.14
N PRO A 3 26.42 -6.87 4.28
CA PRO A 3 25.48 -7.65 5.10
C PRO A 3 24.40 -6.80 5.79
N LEU A 4 24.74 -5.57 6.19
CA LEU A 4 23.79 -4.63 6.77
C LEU A 4 22.75 -4.17 5.74
N ALA A 5 23.16 -3.98 4.49
CA ALA A 5 22.27 -3.62 3.40
C ALA A 5 21.25 -4.73 3.09
N TRP A 6 21.68 -5.99 3.07
CA TRP A 6 20.79 -7.15 2.91
C TRP A 6 19.80 -7.29 4.07
N LEU A 7 20.24 -7.04 5.30
CA LEU A 7 19.34 -7.00 6.45
C LEU A 7 18.28 -5.90 6.30
N GLY A 8 18.68 -4.71 5.83
CA GLY A 8 17.74 -3.61 5.54
C GLY A 8 16.71 -3.99 4.48
N ILE A 9 17.13 -4.64 3.39
CA ILE A 9 16.21 -5.16 2.36
C ILE A 9 15.24 -6.18 2.96
N ALA A 10 15.72 -7.12 3.77
CA ALA A 10 14.86 -8.15 4.37
C ALA A 10 13.80 -7.53 5.28
N LEU A 11 14.17 -6.56 6.11
CA LEU A 11 13.23 -5.83 6.97
C LEU A 11 12.22 -5.02 6.14
N PHE A 12 12.69 -4.32 5.10
CA PHE A 12 11.83 -3.54 4.20
C PHE A 12 10.86 -4.44 3.42
N ALA A 13 11.31 -5.60 2.93
CA ALA A 13 10.46 -6.61 2.32
C ALA A 13 9.38 -7.10 3.30
N GLY A 14 9.71 -7.26 4.59
CA GLY A 14 8.73 -7.51 5.64
C GLY A 14 7.65 -6.43 5.71
N THR A 15 8.03 -5.14 5.67
CA THR A 15 7.04 -4.05 5.67
C THR A 15 6.13 -4.06 4.44
N VAL A 16 6.70 -4.27 3.25
CA VAL A 16 5.94 -4.39 1.99
C VAL A 16 4.98 -5.58 2.02
N PHE A 17 5.42 -6.71 2.59
CA PHE A 17 4.56 -7.86 2.78
C PHE A 17 3.36 -7.55 3.67
N PHE A 18 3.56 -6.88 4.81
CA PHE A 18 2.45 -6.46 5.67
C PHE A 18 1.51 -5.46 4.99
N GLN A 19 2.04 -4.52 4.21
CA GLN A 19 1.22 -3.60 3.41
C GLN A 19 0.32 -4.35 2.42
N LEU A 20 0.87 -5.35 1.70
CA LEU A 20 0.11 -6.18 0.78
C LEU A 20 -0.99 -6.98 1.47
N VAL A 21 -0.69 -7.56 2.64
CA VAL A 21 -1.67 -8.30 3.45
C VAL A 21 -2.77 -7.39 3.99
N ASN A 22 -2.47 -6.14 4.33
CA ASN A 22 -3.44 -5.18 4.84
C ASN A 22 -4.27 -4.50 3.73
N LEU A 23 -3.81 -4.49 2.49
CA LEU A 23 -4.50 -3.83 1.38
C LEU A 23 -6.00 -4.22 1.24
N PRO A 24 -6.38 -5.51 1.34
CA PRO A 24 -7.79 -5.91 1.24
C PRO A 24 -8.64 -5.36 2.39
N VAL A 25 -8.10 -5.26 3.60
CA VAL A 25 -8.87 -4.77 4.77
C VAL A 25 -9.14 -3.27 4.70
N GLU A 26 -8.27 -2.49 4.07
CA GLU A 26 -8.47 -1.05 3.84
C GLU A 26 -9.58 -0.78 2.81
N ILE A 27 -9.65 -1.62 1.76
CA ILE A 27 -10.71 -1.54 0.75
C ILE A 27 -12.05 -1.95 1.36
N ASP A 28 -12.07 -3.03 2.16
CA ASP A 28 -13.26 -3.45 2.90
C ASP A 28 -13.75 -2.38 3.89
N ALA A 29 -12.83 -1.75 4.62
CA ALA A 29 -13.16 -0.65 5.53
C ALA A 29 -13.86 0.50 4.80
N SER A 30 -13.39 0.88 3.61
CA SER A 30 -14.03 1.91 2.78
C SER A 30 -15.44 1.52 2.33
N ASN A 31 -15.68 0.24 2.02
CA ASN A 31 -17.01 -0.24 1.64
C ASN A 31 -17.97 -0.31 2.84
N ARG A 32 -17.49 -0.76 4.00
CA ARG A 32 -18.24 -0.77 5.25
C ARG A 32 -18.61 0.66 5.68
N ALA A 33 -17.69 1.61 5.56
CA ALA A 33 -17.94 3.01 5.89
C ALA A 33 -19.10 3.59 5.06
N LYS A 34 -19.12 3.37 3.74
CA LYS A 34 -20.22 3.80 2.85
C LYS A 34 -21.57 3.25 3.31
N ALA A 35 -21.62 1.97 3.66
CA ALA A 35 -22.86 1.34 4.14
C ALA A 35 -23.31 1.94 5.48
N GLN A 36 -22.38 2.21 6.40
CA GLN A 36 -22.70 2.83 7.69
C GLN A 36 -23.15 4.28 7.56
N LEU A 37 -22.59 5.07 6.64
CA LEU A 37 -23.01 6.45 6.41
C LEU A 37 -24.50 6.56 6.05
N VAL A 38 -24.99 5.64 5.22
CA VAL A 38 -26.42 5.55 4.86
C VAL A 38 -27.23 4.95 6.01
N GLY A 39 -26.77 3.83 6.57
CA GLY A 39 -27.51 3.10 7.62
C GLY A 39 -27.69 3.92 8.91
N LEU A 40 -26.77 4.82 9.22
CA LEU A 40 -26.84 5.72 10.37
C LEU A 40 -27.51 7.06 10.05
N GLY A 41 -27.91 7.32 8.79
CA GLY A 41 -28.50 8.59 8.37
C GLY A 41 -27.55 9.79 8.44
N ILE A 42 -26.23 9.55 8.43
CA ILE A 42 -25.19 10.60 8.48
C ILE A 42 -25.15 11.36 7.14
N VAL A 43 -25.36 10.66 6.03
CA VAL A 43 -25.35 11.23 4.69
C VAL A 43 -26.63 10.87 3.93
N PRO A 44 -27.31 11.83 3.28
CA PRO A 44 -28.42 11.55 2.39
C PRO A 44 -28.01 10.66 1.22
N VAL A 45 -28.90 9.77 0.78
CA VAL A 45 -28.63 8.87 -0.37
C VAL A 45 -28.27 9.65 -1.64
N ALA A 46 -28.81 10.85 -1.81
CA ALA A 46 -28.51 11.73 -2.95
C ALA A 46 -27.02 12.15 -3.04
N ASP A 47 -26.31 12.20 -1.91
CA ASP A 47 -24.92 12.66 -1.83
C ASP A 47 -23.91 11.50 -1.92
N MET A 48 -24.40 10.25 -1.90
CA MET A 48 -23.57 9.05 -1.97
C MET A 48 -22.66 8.95 -3.20
N PRO A 49 -23.01 9.45 -4.41
CA PRO A 49 -22.09 9.45 -5.53
C PRO A 49 -20.79 10.20 -5.24
N ALA A 50 -20.87 11.35 -4.58
CA ALA A 50 -19.70 12.15 -4.20
C ALA A 50 -18.89 11.45 -3.09
N VAL A 51 -19.57 10.91 -2.07
CA VAL A 51 -18.92 10.14 -0.99
C VAL A 51 -18.19 8.92 -1.54
N ASN A 52 -18.80 8.19 -2.47
CA ASN A 52 -18.20 7.03 -3.10
C ASN A 52 -16.93 7.39 -3.87
N SER A 53 -16.96 8.51 -4.62
CA SER A 53 -15.79 9.05 -5.30
C SER A 53 -14.63 9.30 -4.33
N VAL A 54 -14.90 10.02 -3.23
CA VAL A 54 -13.87 10.39 -2.25
C VAL A 54 -13.32 9.15 -1.53
N LEU A 55 -14.19 8.26 -1.04
CA LEU A 55 -13.75 7.06 -0.33
C LEU A 55 -13.02 6.06 -1.25
N ASN A 56 -13.41 5.98 -2.52
CA ASN A 56 -12.65 5.19 -3.51
C ASN A 56 -11.27 5.81 -3.77
N ALA A 57 -11.19 7.13 -3.94
CA ALA A 57 -9.92 7.82 -4.13
C ALA A 57 -8.97 7.63 -2.92
N ALA A 58 -9.51 7.68 -1.70
CA ALA A 58 -8.75 7.43 -0.48
C ALA A 58 -8.19 6.00 -0.44
N ALA A 59 -8.97 4.99 -0.82
CA ALA A 59 -8.49 3.61 -0.90
C ALA A 59 -7.34 3.46 -1.92
N TRP A 60 -7.39 4.17 -3.05
CA TRP A 60 -6.32 4.17 -4.05
C TRP A 60 -4.99 4.75 -3.53
N THR A 61 -5.00 5.62 -2.53
CA THR A 61 -3.76 6.12 -1.90
C THR A 61 -2.97 5.00 -1.22
N TYR A 62 -3.64 4.04 -0.57
CA TYR A 62 -2.98 2.86 0.00
C TYR A 62 -2.38 1.96 -1.08
N VAL A 63 -3.10 1.76 -2.19
CA VAL A 63 -2.60 0.98 -3.34
C VAL A 63 -1.35 1.64 -3.93
N ALA A 64 -1.40 2.97 -4.13
CA ALA A 64 -0.27 3.73 -4.65
C ALA A 64 0.96 3.66 -3.73
N GLY A 65 0.78 3.82 -2.42
CA GLY A 65 1.87 3.72 -1.44
C GLY A 65 2.48 2.31 -1.36
N THR A 66 1.64 1.27 -1.46
CA THR A 66 2.11 -0.12 -1.51
C THR A 66 2.90 -0.38 -2.78
N LEU A 67 2.40 0.07 -3.94
CA LEU A 67 3.10 -0.02 -5.22
C LEU A 67 4.45 0.71 -5.20
N GLN A 68 4.47 1.93 -4.67
CA GLN A 68 5.70 2.69 -4.48
C GLN A 68 6.72 1.90 -3.64
N SER A 69 6.28 1.35 -2.51
CA SER A 69 7.16 0.60 -1.61
C SER A 69 7.71 -0.68 -2.29
N ILE A 70 6.89 -1.36 -3.10
CA ILE A 70 7.35 -2.48 -3.94
C ILE A 70 8.42 -2.03 -4.92
N LEU A 71 8.20 -0.94 -5.65
CA LEU A 71 9.17 -0.42 -6.63
C LEU A 71 10.49 0.00 -5.96
N THR A 72 10.42 0.63 -4.79
CA THR A 72 11.59 0.97 -3.99
C THR A 72 12.35 -0.27 -3.52
N LEU A 73 11.64 -1.33 -3.11
CA LEU A 73 12.27 -2.60 -2.72
C LEU A 73 13.01 -3.23 -3.90
N LEU A 74 12.36 -3.28 -5.07
CA LEU A 74 12.96 -3.82 -6.30
C LEU A 74 14.16 -2.99 -6.76
N TYR A 75 14.09 -1.66 -6.63
CA TYR A 75 15.21 -0.77 -6.91
C TYR A 75 16.42 -1.09 -6.04
N TYR A 76 16.26 -1.16 -4.71
CA TYR A 76 17.38 -1.46 -3.82
C TYR A 76 17.91 -2.90 -4.00
N ALA A 77 17.04 -3.87 -4.22
CA ALA A 77 17.42 -5.25 -4.49
C ALA A 77 18.23 -5.36 -5.80
N SER A 78 17.75 -4.76 -6.90
CA SER A 78 18.46 -4.77 -8.18
C SER A 78 19.79 -4.02 -8.12
N TYR A 79 19.86 -2.90 -7.40
CA TYR A 79 21.09 -2.14 -7.20
C TYR A 79 22.17 -2.97 -6.47
N LEU A 80 21.80 -3.66 -5.39
CA LEU A 80 22.72 -4.49 -4.61
C LEU A 80 23.15 -5.77 -5.37
N VAL A 81 22.25 -6.39 -6.12
CA VAL A 81 22.58 -7.55 -6.97
C VAL A 81 23.45 -7.14 -8.16
N GLY A 82 23.16 -6.03 -8.83
CA GLY A 82 23.92 -5.52 -9.98
C GLY A 82 25.34 -5.06 -9.61
N GLY A 83 25.50 -4.43 -8.44
CA GLY A 83 26.81 -4.09 -7.88
C GLY A 83 27.62 -5.30 -7.36
N SER A 84 27.05 -6.51 -7.39
CA SER A 84 27.74 -7.75 -7.00
C SER A 84 28.58 -8.36 -8.14
N SER A 85 28.47 -7.85 -9.37
CA SER A 85 29.12 -8.40 -10.56
C SER A 85 30.48 -7.78 -10.89
N ASP A 86 30.92 -6.75 -10.16
CA ASP A 86 32.16 -6.00 -10.37
C ASP A 86 33.19 -6.28 -9.24
N ASP A 87 33.37 -7.55 -8.88
CA ASP A 87 34.36 -8.01 -7.89
C ASP A 87 34.89 -9.39 -8.34
N ARG A 88 35.40 -9.49 -9.58
CA ARG A 88 36.13 -10.66 -10.08
C ARG A 88 37.41 -10.27 -10.82
#